data_AF-A0A528ABN6-F1
#
_entry.id   AF-A0A528ABN6-F1
#
_cell.length_a   1.000
_cell.length_b   1.000
_cell.length_c   1.000
_cell.angle_alpha   90.00
_cell.angle_beta   90.00
_cell.angle_gamma   90.00
#
_symmetry.space_group_name_H-M   'P 1'
#
loop_
_entity.id
_entity.type
_entity.pdbx_description
1 polymer ?
#
loop_
_entity_poly.entity_id
_entity_poly.type
_entity_poly.pdbx_seq_one_letter_code
_entity_poly.pdbx_strand_id
1 'polypeptide(L)'
;LMLTKADLIKGFEAFFGGLSTASREQVWGTTFALDARVDAKTIQREIATLATELERRLVPRLEDEDKLAARAELTSLSEPIQVLVEAMFGESRYEEAAWLRGLYLTSATQEGAPIDRLTAALSSSFGLPPRRAMPAPRVEKRSFFLKNLLTEVIFREAGLGTFDPLAQRRRAWIWRGAAAGCAAAALLAGAMFTWSYYDNRNAIAAQASQFEALQAPLTAAAASPASVEQPAIDSALNAMAEVANARTAPPSSAQDLLGPSASAELLRAQADTYHHALRNILEPHMVALLEATMWRQIRDPDFMLGALKTYRMMTGLSQMDADFVQNWWVSDLPEFAPAAPFPTADAEEHQLAAIRRMAVDDSYIAPDQALVAEALKTVCTISLPARAYRQLLADPAVAGLKEWIPANFAGPNGAKVFARRSDKTLRVGISGAFTYSGFHDAILERVEDVAAQAALDRAVFAGGCSENSETSVSALSEDILKLYYEDYIAQWDS
;
A
#
# COMPACT_ATOMS: atom_id res chain seq x y z
N LEU A 1 38.15 19.55 49.96
CA LEU A 1 37.34 19.11 51.11
C LEU A 1 36.60 20.31 51.69
N MET A 2 35.26 20.25 51.72
CA MET A 2 34.42 21.28 52.35
C MET A 2 33.80 20.70 53.62
N LEU A 3 34.18 21.25 54.77
CA LEU A 3 33.62 20.90 56.08
C LEU A 3 32.46 21.84 56.39
N THR A 4 31.25 21.32 56.26
CA THR A 4 30.02 22.08 56.55
C THR A 4 29.69 22.07 58.04
N LYS A 5 28.80 22.96 58.46
CA LYS A 5 28.30 23.09 59.85
C LYS A 5 29.38 23.50 60.86
N ALA A 6 30.29 24.39 60.44
CA ALA A 6 31.31 24.94 61.31
C ALA A 6 30.76 25.72 62.52
N ASP A 7 29.48 26.10 62.50
CA ASP A 7 28.75 26.72 63.62
C ASP A 7 28.65 25.82 64.86
N LEU A 8 28.75 24.49 64.69
CA LEU A 8 28.74 23.55 65.82
C LEU A 8 30.06 23.52 66.60
N ILE A 9 31.10 24.18 66.09
CA ILE A 9 32.37 24.34 66.80
C ILE A 9 32.10 25.22 68.01
N LYS A 10 32.42 24.71 69.20
CA LYS A 10 32.28 25.47 70.45
C LYS A 10 32.97 26.82 70.32
N GLY A 11 32.24 27.90 70.63
CA GLY A 11 32.72 29.28 70.53
C GLY A 11 32.62 29.93 69.15
N PHE A 12 32.16 29.21 68.11
CA PHE A 12 32.03 29.76 66.76
C PHE A 12 31.04 30.94 66.69
N GLU A 13 29.81 30.75 67.16
CA GLU A 13 28.78 31.80 67.14
C GLU A 13 29.17 33.02 67.97
N ALA A 14 29.80 32.80 69.14
CA ALA A 14 30.30 33.89 69.97
C ALA A 14 31.38 34.72 69.27
N PHE A 15 32.23 34.07 68.47
CA PHE A 15 33.35 34.73 67.79
C PHE A 15 32.98 35.37 66.45
N PHE A 16 32.14 34.68 65.66
CA PHE A 16 31.79 35.07 64.30
C PHE A 16 30.42 35.73 64.18
N GLY A 17 29.54 35.60 65.18
CA GLY A 17 28.17 36.13 65.14
C GLY A 17 28.07 37.64 64.90
N GLY A 18 29.06 38.41 65.35
CA GLY A 18 29.16 39.87 65.16
C GLY A 18 29.80 40.31 63.84
N LEU A 19 30.16 39.40 62.93
CA LEU A 19 30.78 39.77 61.66
C LEU A 19 29.81 40.51 60.71
N SER A 20 30.33 41.54 60.03
CA SER A 20 29.65 42.21 58.93
C SER A 20 29.35 41.24 57.78
N THR A 21 28.38 41.55 56.93
CA THR A 21 28.02 40.69 55.78
C THR A 21 29.22 40.39 54.90
N ALA A 22 30.03 41.40 54.55
CA ALA A 22 31.25 41.22 53.77
C ALA A 22 32.27 40.27 54.45
N SER A 23 32.41 40.35 55.77
CA SER A 23 33.30 39.48 56.53
C SER A 23 32.75 38.05 56.67
N ARG A 24 31.43 37.85 56.58
CA ARG A 24 30.81 36.52 56.57
C ARG A 24 30.93 35.85 55.21
N GLU A 25 31.05 36.61 54.13
CA GLU A 25 31.15 36.08 52.78
C GLU A 25 32.56 35.60 52.41
N GLN A 26 33.61 36.01 53.15
CA GLN A 26 35.02 35.66 52.91
C GLN A 26 35.27 34.14 52.89
N VAL A 27 36.39 33.70 52.32
CA VAL A 27 36.78 32.28 52.36
C VAL A 27 37.49 31.98 53.68
N TRP A 28 37.05 30.92 54.39
CA TRP A 28 37.75 30.42 55.58
C TRP A 28 38.28 29.01 55.32
N GLY A 29 39.60 28.92 55.13
CA GLY A 29 40.27 27.68 54.75
C GLY A 29 41.60 27.93 54.05
N THR A 30 42.11 26.89 53.40
CA THR A 30 43.36 26.90 52.65
C THR A 30 43.17 26.27 51.27
N THR A 31 43.84 26.84 50.27
CA THR A 31 43.83 26.39 48.88
C THR A 31 45.24 25.95 48.53
N PHE A 32 45.44 24.70 48.15
CA PHE A 32 46.79 24.15 47.89
C PHE A 32 47.31 24.56 46.50
N ALA A 33 48.56 24.27 46.13
CA ALA A 33 48.99 24.42 44.73
C ALA A 33 48.46 23.23 43.89
N LEU A 34 48.37 23.39 42.57
CA LEU A 34 47.82 22.33 41.70
C LEU A 34 48.65 21.03 41.75
N ASP A 35 49.95 21.17 41.96
CA ASP A 35 50.96 20.12 42.07
C ASP A 35 51.34 19.78 43.53
N ALA A 36 50.75 20.46 44.51
CA ALA A 36 51.07 20.24 45.91
C ALA A 36 50.53 18.88 46.38
N ARG A 37 51.41 18.10 47.02
CA ARG A 37 51.02 16.88 47.73
C ARG A 37 50.60 17.23 49.14
N VAL A 38 49.37 16.87 49.49
CA VAL A 38 48.78 17.20 50.79
C VAL A 38 48.76 15.94 51.66
N ASP A 39 49.60 15.94 52.69
CA ASP A 39 49.65 14.89 53.71
C ASP A 39 49.02 15.36 55.03
N ALA A 40 48.83 14.43 55.98
CA ALA A 40 48.25 14.73 57.29
C ALA A 40 49.03 15.83 58.04
N LYS A 41 50.36 15.89 57.88
CA LYS A 41 51.21 16.93 58.49
C LYS A 41 50.97 18.31 57.89
N THR A 42 50.78 18.40 56.57
CA THR A 42 50.41 19.64 55.89
C THR A 42 49.07 20.14 56.41
N ILE A 43 48.07 19.26 56.54
CA ILE A 43 46.76 19.60 57.12
C ILE A 43 46.89 20.08 58.57
N GLN A 44 47.68 19.38 59.39
CA GLN A 44 47.93 19.79 60.78
C GLN A 44 48.50 21.21 60.86
N ARG A 45 49.49 21.51 60.02
CA ARG A 45 50.12 22.83 59.95
C ARG A 45 49.13 23.89 59.52
N GLU A 46 48.33 23.65 58.49
CA GLU A 46 47.33 24.61 58.01
C GLU A 46 46.24 24.88 59.05
N ILE A 47 45.76 23.85 59.76
CA ILE A 47 44.80 24.02 60.86
C ILE A 47 45.41 24.82 62.01
N ALA A 48 46.68 24.57 62.35
CA ALA A 48 47.40 25.35 63.37
C ALA A 48 47.59 26.82 62.95
N THR A 49 47.88 27.07 61.67
CA THR A 49 47.94 28.44 61.11
C THR A 49 46.59 29.13 61.22
N LEU A 50 45.50 28.46 60.83
CA LEU A 50 44.14 29.00 60.96
C LEU A 50 43.78 29.29 62.42
N ALA A 51 44.17 28.43 63.37
CA ALA A 51 43.95 28.66 64.79
C ALA A 51 44.78 29.85 65.32
N THR A 52 46.04 29.97 64.90
CA THR A 52 46.93 31.07 65.29
C THR A 52 46.43 32.42 64.76
N GLU A 53 45.95 32.46 63.51
CA GLU A 53 45.36 33.67 62.92
C GLU A 53 44.03 34.04 63.60
N LEU A 54 43.26 33.03 64.03
CA LEU A 54 42.06 33.25 64.83
C LEU A 54 42.39 33.89 66.18
N GLU A 55 43.44 33.41 66.85
CA GLU A 55 43.95 33.96 68.12
C GLU A 55 44.45 35.39 67.96
N ARG A 56 45.19 35.71 66.89
CA ARG A 56 45.65 37.08 66.60
C ARG A 56 44.50 38.06 66.45
N ARG A 57 43.41 37.64 65.79
CA ARG A 57 42.19 38.47 65.62
C ARG A 57 41.37 38.62 66.90
N LEU A 58 41.63 37.78 67.91
CA LEU A 58 40.95 37.82 69.21
C LEU A 58 41.55 38.90 70.13
N VAL A 59 42.86 39.21 70.00
CA VAL A 59 43.57 40.20 70.83
C VAL A 59 42.93 41.60 70.82
N PRO A 60 42.65 42.25 69.67
CA PRO A 60 42.01 43.58 69.66
C PRO A 60 40.52 43.56 70.02
N ARG A 61 39.87 42.39 70.08
CA ARG A 61 38.44 42.27 70.42
C ARG A 61 38.17 42.03 71.90
N LEU A 62 39.18 41.63 72.65
CA LEU A 62 39.10 41.48 74.11
C LEU A 62 39.02 42.83 74.83
N GLU A 63 39.40 43.93 74.18
CA GLU A 63 39.34 45.28 74.76
C GLU A 63 37.94 45.92 74.69
N ASP A 64 37.03 45.40 73.86
CA ASP A 64 35.72 46.04 73.58
C ASP A 64 34.49 45.39 74.27
N GLU A 65 34.54 44.15 74.79
CA GLU A 65 33.38 43.53 75.48
C GLU A 65 33.74 42.48 76.57
N ASP A 66 33.13 42.62 77.76
CA ASP A 66 33.21 41.73 78.94
C ASP A 66 32.56 40.33 78.77
N LYS A 67 32.11 39.94 77.56
CA LYS A 67 31.37 38.69 77.31
C LYS A 67 31.97 37.76 76.24
N LEU A 68 33.26 37.86 75.94
CA LEU A 68 33.96 36.93 75.04
C LEU A 68 34.58 35.72 75.78
N ALA A 69 33.80 35.03 76.61
CA ALA A 69 34.26 33.83 77.32
C ALA A 69 34.36 32.56 76.45
N ALA A 70 34.07 32.63 75.15
CA ALA A 70 34.07 31.45 74.28
C ALA A 70 35.02 31.63 73.08
N ARG A 71 36.23 31.10 73.22
CA ARG A 71 37.17 30.92 72.10
C ARG A 71 36.63 29.84 71.17
N ALA A 72 36.73 30.03 69.86
CA ALA A 72 36.45 28.97 68.91
C ALA A 72 37.55 27.90 68.97
N GLU A 73 37.24 26.70 69.45
CA GLU A 73 38.21 25.62 69.72
C GLU A 73 38.59 24.83 68.44
N LEU A 74 39.22 25.50 67.47
CA LEU A 74 39.59 24.89 66.18
C LEU A 74 40.63 23.76 66.31
N THR A 75 41.52 23.83 67.31
CA THR A 75 42.56 22.83 67.57
C THR A 75 42.00 21.45 67.86
N SER A 76 40.81 21.37 68.46
CA SER A 76 40.10 20.11 68.77
C SER A 76 39.67 19.31 67.52
N LEU A 77 39.70 19.94 66.35
CA LEU A 77 39.33 19.33 65.07
C LEU A 77 40.53 18.84 64.26
N SER A 78 41.76 19.15 64.70
CA SER A 78 42.97 18.83 63.94
C SER A 78 43.13 17.33 63.71
N GLU A 79 43.05 16.51 64.77
CA GLU A 79 43.20 15.06 64.70
C GLU A 79 42.09 14.37 63.88
N PRO A 80 40.78 14.65 64.10
CA PRO A 80 39.72 14.09 63.26
C PRO A 80 39.85 14.42 61.76
N ILE A 81 40.25 15.65 61.43
CA ILE A 81 40.41 16.07 60.02
C ILE A 81 41.61 15.36 59.39
N GLN A 82 42.71 15.16 60.14
CA GLN A 82 43.86 14.40 59.66
C GLN A 82 43.47 12.96 59.30
N VAL A 83 42.77 12.27 60.21
CA VAL A 83 42.29 10.90 59.97
C VAL A 83 41.37 10.84 58.75
N LEU A 84 40.46 11.80 58.59
CA LEU A 84 39.57 11.86 57.43
C LEU A 84 40.35 12.09 56.13
N VAL A 85 41.34 12.97 56.14
CA VAL A 85 42.13 13.27 54.95
C VAL A 85 42.99 12.08 54.56
N GLU A 86 43.64 11.42 55.52
CA GLU A 86 44.44 10.22 55.27
C GLU A 86 43.58 9.05 54.76
N ALA A 87 42.36 8.88 55.30
CA ALA A 87 41.45 7.84 54.85
C ALA A 87 40.90 8.06 53.43
N MET A 88 40.62 9.30 53.02
CA MET A 88 39.99 9.58 51.71
C MET A 88 40.97 9.99 50.61
N PHE A 89 42.10 10.61 50.97
CA PHE A 89 43.07 11.16 50.03
C PHE A 89 44.47 10.56 50.23
N GLY A 90 44.63 9.60 51.14
CA GLY A 90 45.88 8.86 51.34
C GLY A 90 46.20 7.90 50.20
N GLU A 91 47.45 7.44 50.14
CA GLU A 91 47.91 6.54 49.09
C GLU A 91 47.28 5.15 49.25
N SER A 92 46.54 4.70 48.23
CA SER A 92 46.14 3.31 48.06
C SER A 92 47.05 2.66 47.02
N ARG A 93 47.51 1.43 47.28
CA ARG A 93 48.22 0.63 46.26
C ARG A 93 47.31 0.15 45.13
N TYR A 94 45.99 0.25 45.32
CA TYR A 94 44.98 -0.35 44.46
C TYR A 94 44.14 0.69 43.69
N GLU A 95 44.18 1.97 44.09
CA GLU A 95 43.39 3.04 43.49
C GLU A 95 44.21 4.34 43.42
N GLU A 96 43.99 5.14 42.37
CA GLU A 96 44.53 6.51 42.31
C GLU A 96 43.92 7.35 43.45
N ALA A 97 44.78 7.92 44.29
CA ALA A 97 44.35 8.77 45.39
C ALA A 97 43.58 10.00 44.84
N ALA A 98 42.44 10.30 45.47
CA ALA A 98 41.67 11.49 45.11
C ALA A 98 42.53 12.75 45.31
N TRP A 99 42.38 13.72 44.42
CA TRP A 99 43.14 14.96 44.48
C TRP A 99 42.52 15.98 45.45
N LEU A 100 43.27 16.39 46.48
CA LEU A 100 42.82 17.37 47.47
C LEU A 100 43.23 18.81 47.09
N ARG A 101 42.30 19.56 46.48
CA ARG A 101 42.51 20.95 46.04
C ARG A 101 42.59 21.99 47.18
N GLY A 102 41.94 21.74 48.30
CA GLY A 102 41.84 22.68 49.43
C GLY A 102 41.00 22.16 50.58
N LEU A 103 41.09 22.82 51.74
CA LEU A 103 40.32 22.52 52.95
C LEU A 103 39.58 23.80 53.38
N TYR A 104 38.25 23.76 53.43
CA TYR A 104 37.42 24.92 53.74
C TYR A 104 36.37 24.60 54.79
N LEU A 105 36.09 25.55 55.67
CA LEU A 105 35.10 25.47 56.74
C LEU A 105 33.94 26.41 56.39
N THR A 106 32.73 25.87 56.33
CA THR A 106 31.53 26.63 55.96
C THR A 106 30.38 26.36 56.92
N SER A 107 29.48 27.34 57.04
CA SER A 107 28.17 27.13 57.67
C SER A 107 27.10 27.81 56.82
N ALA A 108 26.05 27.06 56.46
CA ALA A 108 24.98 27.57 55.61
C ALA A 108 23.78 28.06 56.44
N THR A 109 23.34 27.25 57.41
CA THR A 109 22.21 27.52 58.30
C THR A 109 22.53 26.96 59.69
N GLN A 110 22.38 27.78 60.73
CA GLN A 110 22.57 27.38 62.12
C GLN A 110 21.42 26.49 62.59
N GLU A 111 21.71 25.21 62.81
CA GLU A 111 20.75 24.26 63.39
C GLU A 111 21.49 23.31 64.35
N GLY A 112 21.08 23.32 65.63
CA GLY A 112 21.62 22.41 66.66
C GLY A 112 22.26 23.13 67.85
N ALA A 113 22.67 22.35 68.86
CA ALA A 113 23.43 22.86 70.02
C ALA A 113 24.95 22.66 69.78
N PRO A 114 25.82 23.62 70.16
CA PRO A 114 27.26 23.51 69.98
C PRO A 114 27.84 22.26 70.65
N ILE A 115 28.84 21.64 70.02
CA ILE A 115 29.50 20.44 70.53
C ILE A 115 30.71 20.84 71.38
N ASP A 116 30.64 20.66 72.69
CA ASP A 116 31.75 20.91 73.62
C ASP A 116 32.54 19.62 73.92
N ARG A 117 33.58 19.37 73.13
CA ARG A 117 34.40 18.15 73.28
C ARG A 117 35.31 18.17 74.49
N LEU A 118 35.83 19.33 74.88
CA LEU A 118 36.75 19.45 76.00
C LEU A 118 36.02 19.17 77.32
N THR A 119 34.81 19.72 77.49
CA THR A 119 33.95 19.39 78.64
C THR A 119 33.43 17.96 78.58
N ALA A 120 33.14 17.41 77.39
CA ALA A 120 32.76 16.00 77.25
C ALA A 120 33.89 15.04 77.63
N ALA A 121 35.13 15.31 77.22
CA ALA A 121 36.32 14.52 77.56
C ALA A 121 36.65 14.61 79.07
N LEU A 122 36.51 15.79 79.66
CA LEU A 122 36.64 15.98 81.12
C LEU A 122 35.51 15.28 81.89
N SER A 123 34.26 15.40 81.46
CA SER A 123 33.13 14.71 82.12
C SER A 123 33.24 13.19 82.04
N SER A 124 33.71 12.67 80.89
CA SER A 124 34.03 11.26 80.66
C SER A 124 35.13 10.75 81.61
N SER A 125 36.24 11.49 81.71
CA SER A 125 37.38 11.09 82.55
C SER A 125 37.11 11.19 84.05
N PHE A 126 36.20 12.06 84.48
CA PHE A 126 35.79 12.22 85.89
C PHE A 126 34.45 11.53 86.26
N GLY A 127 33.84 10.76 85.34
CA GLY A 127 32.60 10.00 85.61
C GLY A 127 31.36 10.85 85.90
N LEU A 128 31.35 12.12 85.49
CA LEU A 128 30.25 13.05 85.72
C LEU A 128 29.18 12.90 84.63
N PRO A 129 27.87 13.02 84.96
CA PRO A 129 26.82 12.95 83.96
C PRO A 129 27.00 14.10 82.94
N PRO A 130 26.85 13.82 81.63
CA PRO A 130 27.09 14.83 80.60
C PRO A 130 26.14 16.01 80.78
N ARG A 131 26.70 17.20 81.00
CA ARG A 131 25.93 18.44 81.14
C ARG A 131 25.20 18.70 79.82
N ARG A 132 23.85 18.64 79.84
CA ARG A 132 23.03 18.97 78.67
C ARG A 132 23.27 20.44 78.29
N ALA A 133 23.76 20.67 77.07
CA ALA A 133 23.90 22.02 76.52
C ALA A 133 22.51 22.70 76.50
N MET A 134 22.41 23.89 77.06
CA MET A 134 21.19 24.70 77.02
C MET A 134 20.89 25.07 75.57
N PRO A 135 19.63 25.00 75.09
CA PRO A 135 19.27 25.47 73.76
C PRO A 135 19.59 26.97 73.65
N ALA A 136 20.47 27.34 72.72
CA ALA A 136 20.71 28.75 72.40
C ALA A 136 19.45 29.36 71.75
N PRO A 137 19.14 30.65 71.99
CA PRO A 137 18.03 31.31 71.30
C PRO A 137 18.22 31.22 69.78
N ARG A 138 17.11 31.04 69.03
CA ARG A 138 17.11 30.97 67.56
C ARG A 138 17.78 32.23 66.98
N VAL A 139 19.03 32.09 66.56
CA VAL A 139 19.75 33.12 65.80
C VAL A 139 19.21 33.11 64.36
N GLU A 140 19.06 34.30 63.81
CA GLU A 140 18.71 34.55 62.40
C GLU A 140 19.56 33.69 61.45
N LYS A 141 18.96 33.11 60.40
CA LYS A 141 19.68 32.27 59.43
C LYS A 141 20.76 33.09 58.73
N ARG A 142 22.03 32.81 59.00
CA ARG A 142 23.17 33.55 58.45
C ARG A 142 24.16 32.57 57.82
N SER A 143 24.54 32.79 56.57
CA SER A 143 25.63 32.02 55.95
C SER A 143 26.99 32.57 56.38
N PHE A 144 27.92 31.67 56.68
CA PHE A 144 29.31 31.94 56.99
C PHE A 144 30.22 31.18 56.03
N PHE A 145 31.14 31.93 55.44
CA PHE A 145 32.26 31.50 54.62
C PHE A 145 31.91 30.68 53.36
N LEU A 146 30.67 30.76 52.90
CA LEU A 146 30.16 29.94 51.80
C LEU A 146 30.15 30.66 50.44
N LYS A 147 29.75 31.94 50.40
CA LYS A 147 29.49 32.67 49.15
C LYS A 147 30.74 32.79 48.30
N ASN A 148 31.81 33.41 48.82
CA ASN A 148 33.02 33.61 48.03
C ASN A 148 33.76 32.29 47.79
N LEU A 149 33.59 31.28 48.66
CA LEU A 149 34.12 29.94 48.40
C LEU A 149 33.53 29.35 47.12
N LEU A 150 32.20 29.43 46.95
CA LEU A 150 31.55 28.92 45.74
C LEU A 150 31.89 29.77 44.52
N THR A 151 31.75 31.10 44.60
CA THR A 151 31.84 31.99 43.43
C THR A 151 33.26 32.32 43.01
N GLU A 152 34.19 32.45 43.95
CA GLU A 152 35.56 32.89 43.68
C GLU A 152 36.57 31.75 43.62
N VAL A 153 36.29 30.61 44.26
CA VAL A 153 37.18 29.44 44.26
C VAL A 153 36.59 28.31 43.43
N ILE A 154 35.48 27.70 43.85
CA ILE A 154 34.97 26.46 43.24
C ILE A 154 34.54 26.67 41.78
N PHE A 155 33.71 27.68 41.49
CA PHE A 155 33.22 27.90 40.13
C PHE A 155 34.28 28.45 39.17
N ARG A 156 35.24 29.23 39.68
CA ARG A 156 36.37 29.71 38.86
C ARG A 156 37.31 28.57 38.43
N GLU A 157 37.25 27.45 39.13
CA GLU A 157 38.08 26.27 38.89
C GLU A 157 37.34 25.11 38.19
N ALA A 158 36.13 25.35 37.66
CA ALA A 158 35.31 24.31 37.02
C ALA A 158 35.96 23.61 35.81
N GLY A 159 37.00 24.21 35.20
CA GLY A 159 37.74 23.64 34.07
C GLY A 159 38.79 22.58 34.44
N LEU A 160 39.00 22.29 35.73
CA LEU A 160 40.00 21.33 36.19
C LEU A 160 39.53 19.85 36.11
N GLY A 161 38.25 19.61 35.82
CA GLY A 161 37.72 18.26 35.60
C GLY A 161 38.14 17.72 34.23
N THR A 162 38.86 16.60 34.19
CA THR A 162 39.18 15.90 32.95
C THR A 162 38.10 14.87 32.62
N PHE A 163 37.66 14.83 31.36
CA PHE A 163 36.81 13.76 30.85
C PHE A 163 37.67 12.56 30.44
N ASP A 164 37.13 11.35 30.54
CA ASP A 164 37.82 10.13 30.09
C ASP A 164 38.16 10.22 28.58
N PRO A 165 39.46 10.26 28.20
CA PRO A 165 39.88 10.38 26.81
C PRO A 165 39.45 9.17 25.96
N LEU A 166 39.24 8.00 26.57
CA LEU A 166 38.75 6.81 25.87
C LEU A 166 37.28 6.96 25.49
N ALA A 167 36.46 7.51 26.39
CA ALA A 167 35.05 7.80 26.11
C ALA A 167 34.88 8.80 24.95
N GLN A 168 35.72 9.84 24.91
CA GLN A 168 35.69 10.83 23.82
C GLN A 168 36.12 10.22 22.48
N ARG A 169 37.15 9.38 22.46
CA ARG A 169 37.57 8.64 21.26
C ARG A 169 36.49 7.68 20.77
N ARG A 170 35.85 6.92 21.67
CA ARG A 170 34.72 6.03 21.32
C ARG A 170 33.59 6.81 20.66
N ARG A 171 33.19 7.95 21.25
CA ARG A 171 32.13 8.80 20.69
C ARG A 171 32.48 9.33 19.31
N ALA A 172 33.73 9.73 19.08
CA ALA A 172 34.20 10.17 17.77
C ALA A 172 34.17 9.05 16.72
N TRP A 173 34.58 7.83 17.09
CA TRP A 173 34.52 6.67 16.18
C TRP A 173 33.09 6.24 15.87
N ILE A 174 32.17 6.28 16.85
CA ILE A 174 30.74 6.03 16.63
C ILE A 174 30.18 7.05 15.63
N TRP A 175 30.46 8.34 15.81
CA TRP A 175 30.00 9.39 14.89
C TRP A 175 30.57 9.23 13.47
N ARG A 176 31.86 8.91 13.34
CA ARG A 176 32.49 8.64 12.04
C ARG A 176 31.89 7.40 11.38
N GLY A 177 31.66 6.34 12.15
CA GLY A 177 31.00 5.12 11.68
C GLY A 177 29.58 5.40 11.20
N ALA A 178 28.79 6.17 11.96
CA ALA A 178 27.45 6.58 11.57
C ALA A 178 27.45 7.45 10.30
N ALA A 179 28.35 8.43 10.21
CA ALA A 179 28.49 9.27 9.03
C ALA A 179 28.89 8.46 7.78
N ALA A 180 29.84 7.52 7.92
CA ALA A 180 30.25 6.63 6.85
C ALA A 180 29.11 5.68 6.44
N GLY A 181 28.35 5.15 7.39
CA GLY A 181 27.18 4.32 7.14
C GLY A 181 26.08 5.06 6.38
N CYS A 182 25.75 6.29 6.78
CA CYS A 182 24.79 7.13 6.06
C CYS A 182 25.27 7.46 4.64
N ALA A 183 26.56 7.78 4.47
CA ALA A 183 27.13 8.05 3.15
C ALA A 183 27.06 6.81 2.24
N ALA A 184 27.40 5.62 2.77
CA ALA A 184 27.31 4.37 2.03
C ALA A 184 25.86 4.04 1.64
N ALA A 185 24.91 4.21 2.57
CA ALA A 185 23.49 4.01 2.29
C ALA A 185 22.96 4.97 1.22
N ALA A 186 23.36 6.24 1.26
CA ALA A 186 22.98 7.23 0.26
C ALA A 186 23.55 6.89 -1.13
N LEU A 187 24.81 6.43 -1.20
CA LEU A 187 25.42 5.98 -2.46
C LEU A 187 24.73 4.73 -3.02
N LEU A 188 24.39 3.76 -2.17
CA LEU A 188 23.67 2.56 -2.58
C LEU A 188 22.26 2.90 -3.10
N ALA A 189 21.52 3.75 -2.38
CA ALA A 189 20.22 4.23 -2.83
C ALA A 189 20.31 4.98 -4.15
N GLY A 190 21.30 5.87 -4.31
CA GLY A 190 21.54 6.61 -5.55
C GLY A 190 21.91 5.70 -6.73
N ALA A 191 22.71 4.66 -6.49
CA ALA A 191 23.06 3.67 -7.51
C ALA A 191 21.84 2.84 -7.93
N MET A 192 21.04 2.35 -6.97
CA MET A 192 19.79 1.61 -7.25
C MET A 192 18.79 2.47 -8.03
N PHE A 193 18.58 3.72 -7.60
CA PHE A 193 17.72 4.67 -8.29
C PHE A 193 18.16 4.90 -9.74
N THR A 194 19.47 5.14 -9.93
CA THR A 194 20.04 5.42 -11.25
C THR A 194 19.93 4.22 -12.17
N TRP A 195 20.19 3.01 -11.67
CA TRP A 195 20.02 1.79 -12.45
C TRP A 195 18.56 1.59 -12.86
N SER A 196 17.64 1.67 -11.92
CA SER A 196 16.20 1.55 -12.22
C SER A 196 15.73 2.60 -13.22
N TYR A 197 16.21 3.83 -13.10
CA TYR A 197 15.93 4.90 -14.08
C TYR A 197 16.39 4.52 -15.49
N TYR A 198 17.61 3.99 -15.65
CA TYR A 198 18.11 3.58 -16.97
C TYR A 198 17.35 2.38 -17.52
N ASP A 199 16.97 1.42 -16.69
CA ASP A 199 16.24 0.23 -17.14
C ASP A 199 14.83 0.61 -17.64
N ASN A 200 14.12 1.43 -16.88
CA ASN A 200 12.82 1.98 -17.29
C ASN A 200 12.94 2.86 -18.54
N ARG A 201 13.96 3.71 -18.62
CA ARG A 201 14.22 4.53 -19.82
C ARG A 201 14.48 3.66 -21.05
N ASN A 202 15.25 2.58 -20.90
CA ASN A 202 15.53 1.67 -22.01
C ASN A 202 14.28 0.89 -22.41
N ALA A 203 13.45 0.45 -21.47
CA ALA A 203 12.17 -0.19 -21.75
C ALA A 203 11.21 0.75 -22.51
N ILE A 204 11.15 2.03 -22.12
CA ILE A 204 10.37 3.05 -22.84
C ILE A 204 10.93 3.25 -24.26
N ALA A 205 12.25 3.38 -24.41
CA ALA A 205 12.87 3.55 -25.73
C ALA A 205 12.63 2.33 -26.63
N ALA A 206 12.73 1.12 -26.09
CA ALA A 206 12.43 -0.11 -26.78
C ALA A 206 10.95 -0.16 -27.20
N GLN A 207 10.02 0.17 -26.32
CA GLN A 207 8.60 0.27 -26.65
C GLN A 207 8.33 1.30 -27.75
N ALA A 208 8.96 2.47 -27.69
CA ALA A 208 8.83 3.50 -28.72
C ALA A 208 9.32 3.00 -30.09
N SER A 209 10.44 2.26 -30.13
CA SER A 209 10.94 1.66 -31.37
C SER A 209 10.01 0.59 -31.95
N GLN A 210 9.34 -0.20 -31.09
CA GLN A 210 8.32 -1.15 -31.51
C GLN A 210 7.12 -0.43 -32.13
N PHE A 211 6.66 0.67 -31.52
CA PHE A 211 5.58 1.49 -32.07
C PHE A 211 5.95 2.18 -33.39
N GLU A 212 7.19 2.60 -33.57
CA GLU A 212 7.67 3.13 -34.85
C GLU A 212 7.66 2.04 -35.94
N ALA A 213 8.08 0.81 -35.59
CA ALA A 213 8.03 -0.33 -36.50
C ALA A 213 6.60 -0.69 -36.95
N LEU A 214 5.58 -0.41 -36.11
CA LEU A 214 4.17 -0.61 -36.47
C LEU A 214 3.68 0.32 -37.60
N GLN A 215 4.39 1.41 -37.90
CA GLN A 215 3.92 2.34 -38.92
C GLN A 215 3.77 1.67 -40.30
N ALA A 216 4.68 0.77 -40.66
CA ALA A 216 4.63 0.03 -41.93
C ALA A 216 3.42 -0.93 -42.04
N PRO A 217 3.18 -1.88 -41.13
CA PRO A 217 2.02 -2.78 -41.21
C PRO A 217 0.69 -2.03 -41.10
N LEU A 218 0.59 -0.99 -40.26
CA LEU A 218 -0.64 -0.21 -40.12
C LEU A 218 -0.96 0.63 -41.36
N THR A 219 0.07 1.19 -42.02
CA THR A 219 -0.13 1.90 -43.30
C THR A 219 -0.49 0.95 -44.44
N ALA A 220 0.08 -0.25 -44.48
CA ALA A 220 -0.30 -1.29 -45.44
C ALA A 220 -1.76 -1.75 -45.25
N ALA A 221 -2.20 -1.92 -44.01
CA ALA A 221 -3.60 -2.22 -43.70
C ALA A 221 -4.53 -1.05 -44.07
N ALA A 222 -4.14 0.20 -43.79
CA ALA A 222 -4.91 1.37 -44.19
C ALA A 222 -5.01 1.56 -45.72
N ALA A 223 -4.01 1.08 -46.48
CA ALA A 223 -4.02 1.09 -47.94
C ALA A 223 -4.97 0.04 -48.55
N SER A 224 -5.43 -0.93 -47.75
CA SER A 224 -6.44 -1.92 -48.12
C SER A 224 -7.76 -1.52 -47.48
N PRO A 225 -8.57 -0.64 -48.11
CA PRO A 225 -9.78 -0.14 -47.47
C PRO A 225 -10.79 -1.28 -47.26
N ALA A 226 -11.45 -1.26 -46.10
CA ALA A 226 -12.58 -2.13 -45.82
C ALA A 226 -13.67 -1.87 -46.87
N SER A 227 -13.92 -2.86 -47.73
CA SER A 227 -14.87 -2.75 -48.82
C SER A 227 -15.69 -4.03 -48.95
N VAL A 228 -16.96 -3.87 -49.34
CA VAL A 228 -17.89 -4.97 -49.58
C VAL A 228 -17.42 -5.82 -50.78
N GLU A 229 -16.79 -5.20 -51.78
CA GLU A 229 -16.33 -5.87 -53.01
C GLU A 229 -15.12 -6.80 -52.75
N GLN A 230 -14.24 -6.41 -51.82
CA GLN A 230 -13.05 -7.18 -51.42
C GLN A 230 -12.86 -7.10 -49.90
N PRO A 231 -13.54 -7.96 -49.12
CA PRO A 231 -13.42 -8.00 -47.67
C PRO A 231 -12.09 -8.64 -47.27
N ALA A 232 -10.98 -7.92 -47.45
CA ALA A 232 -9.62 -8.38 -47.18
C ALA A 232 -9.25 -8.27 -45.69
N ILE A 233 -9.94 -9.05 -44.83
CA ILE A 233 -9.73 -9.05 -43.38
C ILE A 233 -8.32 -9.51 -42.98
N ASP A 234 -7.64 -10.31 -43.82
CA ASP A 234 -6.29 -10.81 -43.56
C ASP A 234 -5.27 -9.69 -43.33
N SER A 235 -5.38 -8.58 -44.05
CA SER A 235 -4.48 -7.43 -43.89
C SER A 235 -4.65 -6.77 -42.51
N ALA A 236 -5.89 -6.65 -42.04
CA ALA A 236 -6.22 -6.16 -40.71
C ALA A 236 -5.76 -7.13 -39.62
N LEU A 237 -5.97 -8.44 -39.81
CA LEU A 237 -5.53 -9.47 -38.87
C LEU A 237 -4.01 -9.53 -38.72
N ASN A 238 -3.28 -9.43 -39.83
CA ASN A 238 -1.82 -9.35 -39.80
C ASN A 238 -1.35 -8.08 -39.05
N ALA A 239 -1.98 -6.93 -39.31
CA ALA A 239 -1.69 -5.71 -38.56
C ALA A 239 -1.99 -5.87 -37.07
N MET A 240 -3.08 -6.53 -36.69
CA MET A 240 -3.42 -6.81 -35.29
C MET A 240 -2.39 -7.71 -34.61
N ALA A 241 -1.91 -8.74 -35.30
CA ALA A 241 -0.85 -9.62 -34.80
C ALA A 241 0.45 -8.84 -34.55
N GLU A 242 0.83 -7.94 -35.46
CA GLU A 242 1.98 -7.04 -35.26
C GLU A 242 1.79 -6.13 -34.04
N VAL A 243 0.60 -5.52 -33.87
CA VAL A 243 0.31 -4.68 -32.69
C VAL A 243 0.34 -5.50 -31.39
N ALA A 244 -0.19 -6.73 -31.40
CA ALA A 244 -0.17 -7.61 -30.25
C ALA A 244 1.27 -7.99 -29.85
N ASN A 245 2.14 -8.20 -30.84
CA ASN A 245 3.55 -8.56 -30.66
C ASN A 245 4.47 -7.37 -30.33
N ALA A 246 4.07 -6.14 -30.65
CA ALA A 246 4.83 -4.91 -30.39
C ALA A 246 4.78 -4.48 -28.90
N ARG A 247 5.17 -5.38 -28.00
CA ARG A 247 5.15 -5.18 -26.55
C ARG A 247 6.50 -5.47 -25.92
N THR A 248 7.03 -4.49 -25.22
CA THR A 248 8.20 -4.61 -24.37
C THR A 248 7.75 -4.94 -22.95
N ALA A 249 8.30 -6.00 -22.36
CA ALA A 249 8.01 -6.35 -20.97
C ALA A 249 8.51 -5.24 -20.03
N PRO A 250 7.72 -4.82 -19.02
CA PRO A 250 8.16 -3.83 -18.06
C PRO A 250 9.31 -4.39 -17.19
N PRO A 251 10.27 -3.55 -16.77
CA PRO A 251 11.28 -3.94 -15.80
C PRO A 251 10.64 -4.47 -14.51
N SER A 252 11.13 -5.60 -14.01
CA SER A 252 10.58 -6.32 -12.85
C SER A 252 11.65 -6.79 -11.86
N SER A 253 12.87 -6.26 -11.96
CA SER A 253 13.96 -6.65 -11.07
C SER A 253 13.77 -6.05 -9.67
N ALA A 254 14.37 -6.68 -8.64
CA ALA A 254 14.24 -6.19 -7.26
C ALA A 254 14.71 -4.74 -7.06
N GLN A 255 15.66 -4.28 -7.87
CA GLN A 255 16.13 -2.89 -7.90
C GLN A 255 15.10 -1.89 -8.44
N ASP A 256 14.12 -2.34 -9.23
CA ASP A 256 13.05 -1.50 -9.78
C ASP A 256 11.94 -1.19 -8.77
N LEU A 257 11.94 -1.88 -7.63
CA LEU A 257 11.03 -1.61 -6.52
C LEU A 257 11.39 -0.34 -5.75
N LEU A 258 12.65 0.09 -5.81
CA LEU A 258 13.18 1.25 -5.07
C LEU A 258 13.32 2.50 -5.96
N GLY A 259 13.17 2.35 -7.28
CA GLY A 259 13.31 3.42 -8.27
C GLY A 259 11.97 3.85 -8.88
N PRO A 260 12.00 4.79 -9.85
CA PRO A 260 10.81 5.19 -10.59
C PRO A 260 10.38 4.08 -11.54
N SER A 261 9.11 3.66 -11.47
CA SER A 261 8.54 2.66 -12.37
C SER A 261 7.75 3.31 -13.50
N ALA A 262 7.98 2.88 -14.74
CA ALA A 262 7.17 3.24 -15.91
C ALA A 262 6.24 2.09 -16.37
N SER A 263 6.08 1.06 -15.53
CA SER A 263 5.37 -0.16 -15.89
C SER A 263 3.89 0.08 -16.18
N ALA A 264 3.22 0.90 -15.36
CA ALA A 264 1.81 1.23 -15.55
C ALA A 264 1.58 2.02 -16.84
N GLU A 265 2.43 3.01 -17.13
CA GLU A 265 2.37 3.81 -18.35
C GLU A 265 2.66 2.97 -19.60
N LEU A 266 3.64 2.06 -19.54
CA LEU A 266 3.96 1.14 -20.64
C LEU A 266 2.78 0.21 -20.94
N LEU A 267 2.23 -0.44 -19.93
CA LEU A 267 1.09 -1.36 -20.10
C LEU A 267 -0.14 -0.61 -20.61
N ARG A 268 -0.37 0.61 -20.12
CA ARG A 268 -1.47 1.46 -20.60
C ARG A 268 -1.26 1.85 -22.06
N ALA A 269 -0.07 2.30 -22.45
CA ALA A 269 0.24 2.63 -23.83
C ALA A 269 0.05 1.42 -24.77
N GLN A 270 0.50 0.22 -24.37
CA GLN A 270 0.31 -1.01 -25.13
C GLN A 270 -1.18 -1.36 -25.30
N ALA A 271 -1.97 -1.26 -24.21
CA ALA A 271 -3.41 -1.50 -24.25
C ALA A 271 -4.14 -0.48 -25.13
N ASP A 272 -3.81 0.81 -24.98
CA ASP A 272 -4.39 1.90 -25.76
C ASP A 272 -4.09 1.72 -27.27
N THR A 273 -2.84 1.38 -27.64
CA THR A 273 -2.48 1.09 -29.04
C THR A 273 -3.25 -0.12 -29.58
N TYR A 274 -3.38 -1.19 -28.79
CA TYR A 274 -4.15 -2.36 -29.19
C TYR A 274 -5.64 -2.04 -29.41
N HIS A 275 -6.28 -1.31 -28.48
CA HIS A 275 -7.67 -0.87 -28.63
C HIS A 275 -7.87 0.08 -29.81
N HIS A 276 -6.93 0.98 -30.06
CA HIS A 276 -6.94 1.84 -31.24
C HIS A 276 -6.83 1.06 -32.54
N ALA A 277 -6.00 0.01 -32.59
CA ALA A 277 -5.87 -0.86 -33.75
C ALA A 277 -7.15 -1.67 -33.98
N LEU A 278 -7.77 -2.22 -32.92
CA LEU A 278 -9.07 -2.88 -33.02
C LEU A 278 -10.10 -1.95 -33.66
N ARG A 279 -10.28 -0.76 -33.10
CA ARG A 279 -11.29 0.21 -33.54
C ARG A 279 -11.09 0.72 -34.96
N ASN A 280 -9.85 1.11 -35.30
CA ASN A 280 -9.60 1.84 -36.55
C ASN A 280 -9.22 0.93 -37.71
N ILE A 281 -8.79 -0.32 -37.44
CA ILE A 281 -8.31 -1.24 -38.46
C ILE A 281 -9.19 -2.49 -38.51
N LEU A 282 -9.34 -3.21 -37.40
CA LEU A 282 -10.04 -4.50 -37.43
C LEU A 282 -11.56 -4.35 -37.62
N GLU A 283 -12.21 -3.47 -36.86
CA GLU A 283 -13.67 -3.34 -36.92
C GLU A 283 -14.22 -2.94 -38.29
N PRO A 284 -13.65 -1.94 -39.01
CA PRO A 284 -14.13 -1.63 -40.35
C PRO A 284 -14.10 -2.85 -41.28
N HIS A 285 -13.06 -3.67 -41.16
CA HIS A 285 -12.94 -4.91 -41.95
C HIS A 285 -13.92 -5.99 -41.51
N MET A 286 -14.21 -6.11 -40.21
CA MET A 286 -15.25 -7.02 -39.71
C MET A 286 -16.63 -6.60 -40.24
N VAL A 287 -16.98 -5.31 -40.15
CA VAL A 287 -18.25 -4.80 -40.68
C VAL A 287 -18.33 -5.01 -42.19
N ALA A 288 -17.29 -4.68 -42.95
CA ALA A 288 -17.26 -4.91 -44.40
C ALA A 288 -17.36 -6.39 -44.79
N LEU A 289 -16.73 -7.29 -44.03
CA LEU A 289 -16.86 -8.74 -44.22
C LEU A 289 -18.31 -9.20 -43.98
N LEU A 290 -18.96 -8.69 -42.93
CA LEU A 290 -20.36 -8.97 -42.64
C LEU A 290 -21.26 -8.44 -43.76
N GLU A 291 -21.06 -7.20 -44.21
CA GLU A 291 -21.81 -6.59 -45.32
C GLU A 291 -21.66 -7.39 -46.62
N ALA A 292 -20.43 -7.78 -46.97
CA ALA A 292 -20.16 -8.62 -48.15
C ALA A 292 -20.89 -9.97 -48.07
N THR A 293 -20.89 -10.59 -46.89
CA THR A 293 -21.57 -11.87 -46.65
C THR A 293 -23.08 -11.70 -46.73
N MET A 294 -23.63 -10.63 -46.15
CA MET A 294 -25.06 -10.29 -46.23
C MET A 294 -25.52 -10.02 -47.65
N TRP A 295 -24.76 -9.26 -48.45
CA TRP A 295 -25.11 -9.03 -49.86
C TRP A 295 -25.08 -10.33 -50.67
N ARG A 296 -24.14 -11.24 -50.41
CA ARG A 296 -24.06 -12.54 -51.09
C ARG A 296 -25.22 -13.47 -50.72
N GLN A 297 -25.62 -13.45 -49.46
CA GLN A 297 -26.72 -14.26 -48.92
C GLN A 297 -28.03 -13.47 -48.78
N ILE A 298 -28.21 -12.40 -49.57
CA ILE A 298 -29.34 -11.48 -49.40
C ILE A 298 -30.71 -12.14 -49.57
N ARG A 299 -30.75 -13.32 -50.21
CA ARG A 299 -31.96 -14.10 -50.47
C ARG A 299 -32.22 -15.21 -49.46
N ASP A 300 -31.29 -15.47 -48.55
CA ASP A 300 -31.43 -16.49 -47.51
C ASP A 300 -32.01 -15.86 -46.24
N PRO A 301 -33.30 -16.10 -45.92
CA PRO A 301 -33.91 -15.48 -44.76
C PRO A 301 -33.41 -16.03 -43.43
N ASP A 302 -32.92 -17.27 -43.39
CA ASP A 302 -32.44 -17.92 -42.17
C ASP A 302 -31.09 -17.31 -41.75
N PHE A 303 -30.17 -17.16 -42.70
CA PHE A 303 -28.92 -16.44 -42.46
C PHE A 303 -29.17 -14.97 -42.13
N MET A 304 -30.06 -14.29 -42.88
CA MET A 304 -30.26 -12.85 -42.75
C MET A 304 -30.79 -12.44 -41.37
N LEU A 305 -31.53 -13.32 -40.68
CA LEU A 305 -32.05 -13.04 -39.35
C LEU A 305 -30.92 -12.77 -38.34
N GLY A 306 -29.98 -13.72 -38.23
CA GLY A 306 -28.83 -13.60 -37.33
C GLY A 306 -27.87 -12.50 -37.82
N ALA A 307 -27.62 -12.43 -39.12
CA ALA A 307 -26.72 -11.45 -39.71
C ALA A 307 -27.19 -10.01 -39.49
N LEU A 308 -28.47 -9.72 -39.72
CA LEU A 308 -29.03 -8.39 -39.51
C LEU A 308 -29.07 -8.01 -38.03
N LYS A 309 -29.38 -8.94 -37.13
CA LYS A 309 -29.32 -8.72 -35.67
C LYS A 309 -27.90 -8.33 -35.25
N THR A 310 -26.90 -9.12 -35.64
CA THR A 310 -25.49 -8.86 -35.38
C THR A 310 -25.03 -7.53 -35.99
N TYR A 311 -25.38 -7.28 -37.26
CA TYR A 311 -25.01 -6.05 -37.97
C TYR A 311 -25.55 -4.79 -37.29
N ARG A 312 -26.83 -4.80 -36.87
CA ARG A 312 -27.44 -3.67 -36.16
C ARG A 312 -26.78 -3.41 -34.80
N MET A 313 -26.34 -4.46 -34.11
CA MET A 313 -25.59 -4.31 -32.84
C MET A 313 -24.20 -3.73 -33.09
N MET A 314 -23.45 -4.24 -34.08
CA MET A 314 -22.09 -3.75 -34.42
C MET A 314 -22.05 -2.32 -35.00
N THR A 315 -23.16 -1.85 -35.58
CA THR A 315 -23.29 -0.50 -36.16
C THR A 315 -24.02 0.49 -35.26
N GLY A 316 -24.36 0.11 -34.02
CA GLY A 316 -25.03 1.00 -33.05
C GLY A 316 -26.50 1.29 -33.33
N LEU A 317 -27.14 0.53 -34.24
CA LEU A 317 -28.58 0.61 -34.52
C LEU A 317 -29.43 -0.13 -33.48
N SER A 318 -28.81 -0.95 -32.62
CA SER A 318 -29.45 -1.69 -31.53
C SER A 318 -28.51 -1.83 -30.34
N GLN A 319 -29.04 -2.16 -29.16
CA GLN A 319 -28.22 -2.43 -27.97
C GLN A 319 -27.38 -3.69 -28.18
N MET A 320 -26.11 -3.62 -27.81
CA MET A 320 -25.15 -4.71 -28.00
C MET A 320 -25.39 -5.85 -27.01
N ASP A 321 -25.73 -7.04 -27.53
CA ASP A 321 -25.64 -8.30 -26.79
C ASP A 321 -24.35 -9.00 -27.20
N ALA A 322 -23.30 -8.84 -26.38
CA ALA A 322 -21.98 -9.36 -26.70
C ALA A 322 -21.94 -10.90 -26.77
N ASP A 323 -22.75 -11.60 -25.98
CA ASP A 323 -22.74 -13.06 -25.96
C ASP A 323 -23.41 -13.62 -27.21
N PHE A 324 -24.55 -13.04 -27.61
CA PHE A 324 -25.19 -13.38 -28.89
C PHE A 324 -24.26 -13.11 -30.07
N VAL A 325 -23.67 -11.92 -30.16
CA VAL A 325 -22.80 -11.55 -31.28
C VAL A 325 -21.57 -12.43 -31.34
N GLN A 326 -20.89 -12.71 -30.22
CA GLN A 326 -19.72 -13.60 -30.20
C GLN A 326 -20.09 -15.02 -30.68
N ASN A 327 -21.18 -15.58 -30.16
CA ASN A 327 -21.61 -16.94 -30.54
C ASN A 327 -21.97 -17.04 -32.01
N TRP A 328 -22.75 -16.09 -32.53
CA TRP A 328 -23.14 -16.05 -33.93
C TRP A 328 -21.94 -15.81 -34.85
N TRP A 329 -21.02 -14.92 -34.45
CA TRP A 329 -19.82 -14.59 -35.20
C TRP A 329 -18.88 -15.80 -35.37
N VAL A 330 -18.78 -16.65 -34.35
CA VAL A 330 -17.91 -17.84 -34.38
C VAL A 330 -18.62 -19.06 -34.98
N SER A 331 -19.91 -19.24 -34.72
CA SER A 331 -20.63 -20.47 -35.07
C SER A 331 -21.29 -20.41 -36.45
N ASP A 332 -21.94 -19.28 -36.78
CA ASP A 332 -22.80 -19.17 -37.96
C ASP A 332 -22.07 -18.50 -39.12
N LEU A 333 -21.34 -17.40 -38.89
CA LEU A 333 -20.67 -16.64 -39.96
C LEU A 333 -19.73 -17.49 -40.85
N PRO A 334 -18.90 -18.42 -40.32
CA PRO A 334 -17.95 -19.18 -41.14
C PRO A 334 -18.59 -20.07 -42.21
N GLU A 335 -19.84 -20.49 -42.02
CA GLU A 335 -20.56 -21.32 -43.00
C GLU A 335 -20.89 -20.54 -44.28
N PHE A 336 -21.08 -19.22 -44.17
CA PHE A 336 -21.54 -18.37 -45.27
C PHE A 336 -20.48 -17.40 -45.81
N ALA A 337 -19.44 -17.12 -45.02
CA ALA A 337 -18.42 -16.15 -45.34
C ALA A 337 -17.69 -16.46 -46.66
N PRO A 338 -17.30 -15.45 -47.45
CA PRO A 338 -16.62 -15.65 -48.73
C PRO A 338 -15.22 -16.27 -48.60
N ALA A 339 -14.59 -16.10 -47.46
CA ALA A 339 -13.32 -16.69 -47.06
C ALA A 339 -13.39 -17.09 -45.59
N ALA A 340 -12.49 -17.97 -45.14
CA ALA A 340 -12.44 -18.39 -43.75
C ALA A 340 -12.16 -17.16 -42.85
N PRO A 341 -13.11 -16.75 -41.98
CA PRO A 341 -12.96 -15.53 -41.17
C PRO A 341 -11.88 -15.68 -40.08
N PHE A 342 -11.52 -16.91 -39.72
CA PHE A 342 -10.56 -17.23 -38.66
C PHE A 342 -9.43 -18.12 -39.20
N PRO A 343 -8.40 -17.56 -39.86
CA PRO A 343 -7.28 -18.34 -40.36
C PRO A 343 -6.37 -18.89 -39.24
N THR A 344 -6.37 -18.25 -38.06
CA THR A 344 -5.58 -18.63 -36.88
C THR A 344 -6.43 -18.46 -35.60
N ALA A 345 -6.03 -19.12 -34.50
CA ALA A 345 -6.68 -18.93 -33.20
C ALA A 345 -6.56 -17.48 -32.69
N ASP A 346 -5.40 -16.84 -32.91
CA ASP A 346 -5.19 -15.43 -32.55
C ASP A 346 -6.14 -14.50 -33.33
N ALA A 347 -6.48 -14.83 -34.58
CA ALA A 347 -7.43 -14.05 -35.37
C ALA A 347 -8.85 -14.08 -34.79
N GLU A 348 -9.30 -15.24 -34.29
CA GLU A 348 -10.56 -15.36 -33.55
C GLU A 348 -10.51 -14.50 -32.27
N GLU A 349 -9.43 -14.60 -31.50
CA GLU A 349 -9.27 -13.82 -30.26
C GLU A 349 -9.32 -12.31 -30.51
N HIS A 350 -8.64 -11.80 -31.54
CA HIS A 350 -8.66 -10.38 -31.90
C HIS A 350 -10.07 -9.92 -32.30
N GLN A 351 -10.81 -10.72 -33.05
CA GLN A 351 -12.18 -10.39 -33.46
C GLN A 351 -13.16 -10.42 -32.27
N LEU A 352 -13.05 -11.41 -31.39
CA LEU A 352 -13.83 -11.45 -30.14
C LEU A 352 -13.49 -10.27 -29.23
N ALA A 353 -12.22 -9.86 -29.17
CA ALA A 353 -11.79 -8.66 -28.44
C ALA A 353 -12.39 -7.37 -29.04
N ALA A 354 -12.52 -7.28 -30.36
CA ALA A 354 -13.22 -6.17 -31.02
C ALA A 354 -14.70 -6.15 -30.66
N ILE A 355 -15.39 -7.30 -30.65
CA ILE A 355 -16.81 -7.42 -30.28
C ILE A 355 -17.03 -6.97 -28.83
N ARG A 356 -16.18 -7.41 -27.89
CA ARG A 356 -16.20 -6.93 -26.49
C ARG A 356 -15.91 -5.42 -26.41
N ARG A 357 -15.04 -4.92 -27.30
CA ARG A 357 -14.80 -3.51 -27.65
C ARG A 357 -16.11 -2.72 -27.75
N MET A 358 -16.88 -3.07 -28.77
CA MET A 358 -18.14 -2.42 -29.17
C MET A 358 -19.21 -2.43 -28.08
N ALA A 359 -19.18 -3.40 -27.16
CA ALA A 359 -20.12 -3.45 -26.04
C ALA A 359 -19.87 -2.38 -24.96
N VAL A 360 -18.67 -1.79 -24.91
CA VAL A 360 -18.26 -0.82 -23.87
C VAL A 360 -18.12 0.60 -24.43
N ASP A 361 -17.70 0.75 -25.69
CA ASP A 361 -17.44 2.03 -26.34
C ASP A 361 -18.46 2.29 -27.47
N ASP A 362 -19.26 3.36 -27.34
CA ASP A 362 -20.32 3.75 -28.28
C ASP A 362 -19.81 4.35 -29.61
N SER A 363 -18.58 4.00 -30.02
CA SER A 363 -18.01 4.38 -31.31
C SER A 363 -18.30 3.32 -32.37
N TYR A 364 -19.40 3.49 -33.09
CA TYR A 364 -19.81 2.57 -34.15
C TYR A 364 -19.44 3.05 -35.56
N ILE A 365 -19.34 2.09 -36.49
CA ILE A 365 -19.20 2.35 -37.91
C ILE A 365 -20.57 2.69 -38.51
N ALA A 366 -20.62 3.65 -39.43
CA ALA A 366 -21.86 4.05 -40.07
C ALA A 366 -22.45 2.89 -40.89
N PRO A 367 -23.73 2.53 -40.67
CA PRO A 367 -24.36 1.43 -41.37
C PRO A 367 -24.74 1.79 -42.82
N ASP A 368 -24.65 0.81 -43.72
CA ASP A 368 -25.23 0.83 -45.06
C ASP A 368 -26.77 0.69 -44.97
N GLN A 369 -27.44 1.82 -45.12
CA GLN A 369 -28.91 1.90 -45.09
C GLN A 369 -29.57 1.11 -46.22
N ALA A 370 -28.91 0.95 -47.38
CA ALA A 370 -29.46 0.18 -48.49
C ALA A 370 -29.44 -1.32 -48.16
N LEU A 371 -28.34 -1.81 -47.58
CA LEU A 371 -28.25 -3.19 -47.10
C LEU A 371 -29.29 -3.47 -46.01
N VAL A 372 -29.42 -2.59 -45.01
CA VAL A 372 -30.42 -2.75 -43.94
C VAL A 372 -31.84 -2.83 -44.52
N ALA A 373 -32.18 -1.94 -45.45
CA ALA A 373 -33.50 -1.94 -46.08
C ALA A 373 -33.78 -3.23 -46.87
N GLU A 374 -32.79 -3.75 -47.61
CA GLU A 374 -32.95 -4.98 -48.38
C GLU A 374 -32.97 -6.23 -47.49
N ALA A 375 -32.08 -6.29 -46.49
CA ALA A 375 -32.06 -7.34 -45.47
C ALA A 375 -33.40 -7.45 -44.74
N LEU A 376 -34.00 -6.30 -44.38
CA LEU A 376 -35.32 -6.27 -43.77
C LEU A 376 -36.38 -6.89 -44.68
N LYS A 377 -36.40 -6.59 -46.00
CA LYS A 377 -37.37 -7.23 -46.92
C LYS A 377 -37.25 -8.74 -46.91
N THR A 378 -36.02 -9.28 -46.92
CA THR A 378 -35.78 -10.73 -46.86
C THR A 378 -36.24 -11.33 -45.54
N VAL A 379 -35.88 -10.72 -44.40
CA VAL A 379 -36.29 -11.20 -43.07
C VAL A 379 -37.82 -11.16 -42.90
N CYS A 380 -38.49 -10.16 -43.47
CA CYS A 380 -39.95 -10.06 -43.42
C CYS A 380 -40.68 -11.11 -44.29
N THR A 381 -39.98 -11.90 -45.12
CA THR A 381 -40.62 -13.03 -45.82
C THR A 381 -41.01 -14.17 -44.88
N ILE A 382 -40.31 -14.30 -43.75
CA ILE A 382 -40.69 -15.22 -42.67
C ILE A 382 -41.48 -14.42 -41.63
N SER A 383 -42.67 -14.89 -41.27
CA SER A 383 -43.48 -14.26 -40.22
C SER A 383 -42.79 -14.36 -38.85
N LEU A 384 -43.05 -13.40 -37.95
CA LEU A 384 -42.50 -13.43 -36.60
C LEU A 384 -42.83 -14.76 -35.85
N PRO A 385 -44.07 -15.28 -35.90
CA PRO A 385 -44.38 -16.59 -35.32
C PRO A 385 -43.57 -17.74 -35.91
N ALA A 386 -43.32 -17.74 -37.23
CA ALA A 386 -42.54 -18.80 -37.87
C ALA A 386 -41.06 -18.78 -37.47
N ARG A 387 -40.49 -17.59 -37.23
CA ARG A 387 -39.13 -17.48 -36.69
C ARG A 387 -39.04 -17.97 -35.25
N ALA A 388 -39.97 -17.54 -34.40
CA ALA A 388 -40.05 -17.97 -33.02
C ALA A 388 -40.27 -19.50 -32.92
N TYR A 389 -41.09 -20.07 -33.80
CA TYR A 389 -41.28 -21.52 -33.90
C TYR A 389 -39.98 -22.27 -34.26
N ARG A 390 -39.20 -21.77 -35.21
CA ARG A 390 -37.89 -22.37 -35.55
C ARG A 390 -36.91 -22.30 -34.38
N GLN A 391 -36.86 -21.16 -33.68
CA GLN A 391 -36.03 -21.01 -32.48
C GLN A 391 -36.45 -21.98 -31.38
N LEU A 392 -37.76 -22.18 -31.18
CA LEU A 392 -38.29 -23.16 -30.23
C LEU A 392 -37.83 -24.59 -30.55
N LEU A 393 -37.88 -25.00 -31.82
CA LEU A 393 -37.41 -26.33 -32.24
C LEU A 393 -35.88 -26.49 -32.13
N ALA A 394 -35.12 -25.40 -32.26
CA ALA A 394 -33.68 -25.39 -32.12
C ALA A 394 -33.20 -25.32 -30.65
N ASP A 395 -34.10 -25.03 -29.69
CA ASP A 395 -33.75 -25.02 -28.26
C ASP A 395 -33.17 -26.39 -27.88
N PRO A 396 -31.98 -26.47 -27.25
CA PRO A 396 -31.37 -27.74 -26.86
C PRO A 396 -32.28 -28.66 -26.03
N ALA A 397 -33.19 -28.09 -25.24
CA ALA A 397 -34.17 -28.86 -24.47
C ALA A 397 -35.20 -29.57 -25.36
N VAL A 398 -35.50 -29.01 -26.54
CA VAL A 398 -36.45 -29.55 -27.53
C VAL A 398 -35.72 -30.41 -28.57
N ALA A 399 -34.64 -29.89 -29.16
CA ALA A 399 -33.81 -30.60 -30.15
C ALA A 399 -33.14 -31.85 -29.57
N GLY A 400 -32.83 -31.86 -28.27
CA GLY A 400 -32.23 -33.00 -27.57
C GLY A 400 -33.19 -34.13 -27.21
N LEU A 401 -34.50 -33.97 -27.48
CA LEU A 401 -35.49 -35.00 -27.15
C LEU A 401 -35.27 -36.27 -27.99
N LYS A 402 -35.26 -37.41 -27.31
CA LYS A 402 -35.08 -38.71 -27.95
C LYS A 402 -36.18 -38.99 -28.97
N GLU A 403 -35.79 -39.43 -30.15
CA GLU A 403 -36.73 -39.86 -31.18
C GLU A 403 -37.66 -41.00 -30.70
N TRP A 404 -38.93 -40.88 -31.06
CA TRP A 404 -39.91 -41.92 -30.88
C TRP A 404 -39.88 -42.90 -32.05
N ILE A 405 -39.47 -44.14 -31.77
CA ILE A 405 -39.29 -45.16 -32.80
C ILE A 405 -40.51 -46.11 -32.80
N PRO A 406 -41.32 -46.15 -33.86
CA PRO A 406 -42.54 -46.98 -33.92
C PRO A 406 -42.29 -48.47 -33.63
N ALA A 407 -41.17 -49.02 -34.11
CA ALA A 407 -40.81 -50.43 -33.92
C ALA A 407 -40.69 -50.84 -32.44
N ASN A 408 -40.36 -49.90 -31.54
CA ASN A 408 -40.26 -50.19 -30.11
C ASN A 408 -41.63 -50.40 -29.45
N PHE A 409 -42.71 -49.89 -30.07
CA PHE A 409 -44.07 -49.95 -29.54
C PHE A 409 -44.97 -50.93 -30.29
N ALA A 410 -44.62 -51.32 -31.52
CA ALA A 410 -45.40 -52.25 -32.34
C ALA A 410 -45.25 -53.73 -31.95
N GLY A 411 -44.33 -54.05 -31.02
CA GLY A 411 -44.06 -55.42 -30.58
C GLY A 411 -43.25 -56.26 -31.58
N PRO A 412 -42.87 -57.50 -31.24
CA PRO A 412 -41.93 -58.32 -32.01
C PRO A 412 -42.39 -58.69 -33.43
N ASN A 413 -43.70 -58.67 -33.69
CA ASN A 413 -44.28 -58.93 -35.01
C ASN A 413 -44.80 -57.66 -35.71
N GLY A 414 -44.65 -56.48 -35.11
CA GLY A 414 -45.22 -55.23 -35.63
C GLY A 414 -44.78 -54.91 -37.05
N ALA A 415 -43.49 -55.10 -37.36
CA ALA A 415 -42.92 -54.88 -38.70
C ALA A 415 -43.39 -55.87 -39.77
N LYS A 416 -44.09 -56.94 -39.40
CA LYS A 416 -44.68 -57.89 -40.36
C LYS A 416 -46.13 -57.54 -40.72
N VAL A 417 -46.80 -56.76 -39.86
CA VAL A 417 -48.24 -56.45 -39.98
C VAL A 417 -48.46 -55.00 -40.40
N PHE A 418 -47.61 -54.09 -39.94
CA PHE A 418 -47.72 -52.66 -40.24
C PHE A 418 -46.69 -52.22 -41.26
N ALA A 419 -47.13 -51.37 -42.19
CA ALA A 419 -46.28 -50.64 -43.13
C ALA A 419 -46.61 -49.14 -43.02
N ARG A 420 -45.59 -48.28 -43.13
CA ARG A 420 -45.80 -46.82 -43.19
C ARG A 420 -46.24 -46.42 -44.59
N ARG A 421 -47.12 -45.41 -44.68
CA ARG A 421 -47.58 -44.85 -45.95
C ARG A 421 -46.46 -44.15 -46.73
N SER A 422 -45.43 -43.62 -46.05
CA SER A 422 -44.24 -43.05 -46.66
C SER A 422 -43.20 -44.05 -47.16
N ASP A 423 -43.46 -45.36 -47.08
CA ASP A 423 -42.50 -46.44 -47.35
C ASP A 423 -41.24 -46.42 -46.44
N LYS A 424 -41.18 -45.53 -45.44
CA LYS A 424 -40.13 -45.53 -44.42
C LYS A 424 -40.25 -46.75 -43.52
N THR A 425 -39.12 -47.28 -43.05
CA THR A 425 -39.14 -48.39 -42.09
C THR A 425 -39.68 -47.93 -40.73
N LEU A 426 -40.27 -48.85 -39.95
CA LEU A 426 -40.70 -48.58 -38.57
C LEU A 426 -39.54 -48.27 -37.61
N ARG A 427 -38.28 -48.36 -38.07
CA ARG A 427 -37.09 -47.98 -37.30
C ARG A 427 -36.71 -46.52 -37.47
N VAL A 428 -37.24 -45.83 -38.48
CA VAL A 428 -37.07 -44.37 -38.62
C VAL A 428 -37.96 -43.70 -37.58
N GLY A 429 -37.34 -42.99 -36.65
CA GLY A 429 -38.02 -42.29 -35.57
C GLY A 429 -38.77 -41.06 -36.04
N ILE A 430 -39.72 -40.62 -35.22
CA ILE A 430 -40.30 -39.28 -35.25
C ILE A 430 -39.55 -38.47 -34.19
N SER A 431 -39.21 -37.21 -34.48
CA SER A 431 -38.53 -36.35 -33.49
C SER A 431 -39.31 -36.32 -32.17
N GLY A 432 -38.59 -36.40 -31.05
CA GLY A 432 -39.18 -36.41 -29.71
C GLY A 432 -40.04 -35.17 -29.43
N ALA A 433 -39.76 -34.06 -30.11
CA ALA A 433 -40.54 -32.82 -30.06
C ALA A 433 -42.01 -33.03 -30.46
N PHE A 434 -42.28 -33.92 -31.41
CA PHE A 434 -43.64 -34.18 -31.93
C PHE A 434 -44.30 -35.39 -31.26
N THR A 435 -44.07 -35.58 -29.96
CA THR A 435 -44.68 -36.65 -29.17
C THR A 435 -45.55 -36.06 -28.07
N TYR A 436 -46.43 -36.87 -27.46
CA TYR A 436 -47.25 -36.41 -26.33
C TYR A 436 -46.38 -35.86 -25.18
N SER A 437 -45.32 -36.57 -24.80
CA SER A 437 -44.37 -36.11 -23.78
C SER A 437 -43.58 -34.89 -24.25
N GLY A 438 -43.11 -34.85 -25.50
CA GLY A 438 -42.39 -33.69 -26.01
C GLY A 438 -43.24 -32.41 -26.01
N PHE A 439 -44.53 -32.54 -26.32
CA PHE A 439 -45.47 -31.43 -26.27
C PHE A 439 -45.67 -30.90 -24.84
N HIS A 440 -46.03 -31.79 -23.91
CA HIS A 440 -46.40 -31.41 -22.55
C HIS A 440 -45.21 -31.04 -21.67
N ASP A 441 -44.08 -31.71 -21.86
CA ASP A 441 -42.92 -31.61 -20.96
C ASP A 441 -41.81 -30.69 -21.50
N ALA A 442 -41.87 -30.25 -22.77
CA ALA A 442 -40.84 -29.38 -23.35
C ALA A 442 -41.43 -28.20 -24.13
N ILE A 443 -42.32 -28.45 -25.11
CA ILE A 443 -42.88 -27.38 -25.95
C ILE A 443 -43.70 -26.39 -25.12
N LEU A 444 -44.68 -26.86 -24.34
CA LEU A 444 -45.53 -25.97 -23.54
C LEU A 444 -44.76 -25.18 -22.48
N GLU A 445 -43.67 -25.74 -21.94
CA GLU A 445 -42.83 -25.02 -20.97
C GLU A 445 -42.04 -23.87 -21.61
N ARG A 446 -41.71 -23.97 -22.91
CA ARG A 446 -40.82 -23.02 -23.60
C ARG A 446 -41.53 -22.02 -24.50
N VAL A 447 -42.75 -22.32 -24.96
CA VAL A 447 -43.47 -21.49 -25.93
C VAL A 447 -43.66 -20.04 -25.45
N GLU A 448 -44.07 -19.83 -24.19
CA GLU A 448 -44.25 -18.47 -23.66
C GLU A 448 -42.94 -17.69 -23.57
N ASP A 449 -41.85 -18.34 -23.13
CA ASP A 449 -40.53 -17.73 -23.03
C ASP A 449 -39.99 -17.32 -24.41
N VAL A 450 -40.11 -18.22 -25.40
CA VAL A 450 -39.69 -17.95 -26.78
C VAL A 450 -40.55 -16.86 -27.40
N ALA A 451 -41.86 -16.84 -27.14
CA ALA A 451 -42.75 -15.76 -27.58
C ALA A 451 -42.36 -14.41 -26.93
N ALA A 452 -42.04 -14.40 -25.64
CA ALA A 452 -41.58 -13.19 -24.95
C ALA A 452 -40.25 -12.67 -25.52
N GLN A 453 -39.28 -13.56 -25.78
CA GLN A 453 -38.02 -13.19 -26.43
C GLN A 453 -38.22 -12.66 -27.85
N ALA A 454 -39.04 -13.34 -28.67
CA ALA A 454 -39.36 -12.89 -30.03
C ALA A 454 -40.07 -11.52 -30.04
N ALA A 455 -40.90 -11.23 -29.02
CA ALA A 455 -41.54 -9.93 -28.86
C ALA A 455 -40.53 -8.81 -28.50
N LEU A 456 -39.49 -9.11 -27.72
CA LEU A 456 -38.39 -8.18 -27.42
C LEU A 456 -37.52 -7.92 -28.66
N ASP A 457 -37.16 -8.99 -29.38
CA ASP A 457 -36.36 -8.93 -30.61
C ASP A 457 -37.05 -8.16 -31.74
N ARG A 458 -38.37 -7.94 -31.65
CA ARG A 458 -39.12 -7.07 -32.56
C ARG A 458 -38.50 -5.67 -32.70
N ALA A 459 -38.01 -5.09 -31.61
CA ALA A 459 -37.38 -3.77 -31.63
C ALA A 459 -36.12 -3.75 -32.52
N VAL A 460 -35.41 -4.89 -32.59
CA VAL A 460 -34.21 -5.07 -33.42
C VAL A 460 -34.54 -5.12 -34.91
N PHE A 461 -35.79 -5.42 -35.31
CA PHE A 461 -36.22 -5.46 -36.71
C PHE A 461 -37.24 -4.36 -37.06
N ALA A 462 -37.38 -3.36 -36.17
CA ALA A 462 -38.29 -2.23 -36.39
C ALA A 462 -37.87 -1.42 -37.64
N GLY A 463 -38.88 -0.96 -38.40
CA GLY A 463 -38.72 -0.12 -39.60
C GLY A 463 -38.91 -0.83 -40.95
N GLY A 464 -39.01 -2.17 -40.98
CA GLY A 464 -39.16 -2.94 -42.23
C GLY A 464 -40.38 -3.87 -42.31
N CYS A 465 -40.78 -4.51 -41.21
CA CYS A 465 -41.90 -5.45 -41.19
C CYS A 465 -43.16 -4.78 -40.62
N SER A 466 -44.05 -4.29 -41.49
CA SER A 466 -45.29 -3.61 -41.09
C SER A 466 -46.36 -4.52 -40.47
N GLU A 467 -46.19 -5.86 -40.54
CA GLU A 467 -47.25 -6.81 -40.16
C GLU A 467 -47.29 -7.21 -38.67
N ASN A 468 -46.33 -6.82 -37.82
CA ASN A 468 -46.22 -7.37 -36.45
C ASN A 468 -46.07 -6.32 -35.33
N SER A 469 -46.46 -5.06 -35.57
CA SER A 469 -46.22 -3.95 -34.63
C SER A 469 -47.06 -3.97 -33.35
N GLU A 470 -48.06 -4.86 -33.20
CA GLU A 470 -48.98 -4.83 -32.05
C GLU A 470 -49.40 -6.20 -31.49
N THR A 471 -48.78 -7.31 -31.91
CA THR A 471 -49.15 -8.65 -31.41
C THR A 471 -48.72 -8.85 -29.96
N SER A 472 -49.64 -9.20 -29.07
CA SER A 472 -49.33 -9.54 -27.66
C SER A 472 -48.53 -10.85 -27.59
N VAL A 473 -47.76 -11.05 -26.51
CA VAL A 473 -47.04 -12.32 -26.27
C VAL A 473 -48.00 -13.51 -26.31
N SER A 474 -49.22 -13.35 -25.77
CA SER A 474 -50.24 -14.39 -25.82
C SER A 474 -50.68 -14.75 -27.25
N ALA A 475 -50.95 -13.75 -28.10
CA ALA A 475 -51.31 -14.00 -29.49
C ALA A 475 -50.16 -14.65 -30.27
N LEU A 476 -48.93 -14.22 -30.00
CA LEU A 476 -47.73 -14.84 -30.61
C LEU A 476 -47.56 -16.29 -30.17
N SER A 477 -47.83 -16.61 -28.89
CA SER A 477 -47.78 -17.98 -28.39
C SER A 477 -48.81 -18.89 -29.07
N GLU A 478 -50.03 -18.38 -29.31
CA GLU A 478 -51.08 -19.11 -30.03
C GLU A 478 -50.68 -19.36 -31.50
N ASP A 479 -50.10 -18.37 -32.16
CA ASP A 479 -49.61 -18.51 -33.55
C ASP A 479 -48.45 -19.52 -33.65
N ILE A 480 -47.53 -19.54 -32.67
CA ILE A 480 -46.45 -20.55 -32.60
C ILE A 480 -47.05 -21.96 -32.42
N LEU A 481 -48.02 -22.11 -31.50
CA LEU A 481 -48.68 -23.39 -31.27
C LEU A 481 -49.44 -23.88 -32.50
N LYS A 482 -50.05 -22.96 -33.27
CA LYS A 482 -50.71 -23.31 -34.52
C LYS A 482 -49.73 -23.91 -35.54
N LEU A 483 -48.56 -23.29 -35.72
CA LEU A 483 -47.50 -23.82 -36.58
C LEU A 483 -46.99 -25.18 -36.08
N TYR A 484 -46.81 -25.32 -34.76
CA TYR A 484 -46.46 -26.60 -34.14
C TYR A 484 -47.49 -27.68 -34.41
N TYR A 485 -48.79 -27.39 -34.29
CA TYR A 485 -49.84 -28.37 -34.54
C TYR A 485 -49.89 -28.80 -36.01
N GLU A 486 -49.71 -27.86 -36.95
CA GLU A 486 -49.63 -28.16 -38.38
C GLU A 486 -48.46 -29.11 -38.67
N ASP A 487 -47.28 -28.85 -38.11
CA ASP A 487 -46.09 -29.70 -38.28
C ASP A 487 -46.22 -31.03 -37.53
N TYR A 488 -46.79 -31.03 -36.32
CA TYR A 488 -47.10 -32.25 -35.57
C TYR A 488 -47.99 -33.19 -36.40
N ILE A 489 -49.06 -32.67 -36.99
CA ILE A 489 -49.95 -33.46 -37.85
C ILE A 489 -49.17 -33.96 -39.07
N ALA A 490 -48.39 -33.09 -39.73
CA ALA A 490 -47.61 -33.46 -40.91
C ALA A 490 -46.58 -34.58 -40.61
N GLN A 491 -45.91 -34.54 -39.46
CA GLN A 491 -44.93 -35.54 -39.04
C GLN A 491 -45.57 -36.92 -38.81
N TRP A 492 -46.77 -36.95 -38.23
CA TRP A 492 -47.52 -38.19 -37.99
C TRP A 492 -48.25 -38.72 -39.24
N ASP A 493 -48.66 -37.85 -40.15
CA ASP A 493 -49.28 -38.22 -41.43
C ASP A 493 -48.26 -38.75 -42.46
N SER A 494 -46.97 -38.39 -42.29
CA SER A 494 -45.84 -38.91 -43.10
C SER A 494 -45.40 -40.31 -42.66
#